data_AF-A0A6S6XS31-F1
#
_entry.id   AF-A0A6S6XS31-F1
#
_cell.length_a   1.000
_cell.length_b   1.000
_cell.length_c   1.000
_cell.angle_alpha   90.00
_cell.angle_beta   90.00
_cell.angle_gamma   90.00
#
_symmetry.space_group_name_H-M   'P 1'
#
loop_
_entity.id
_entity.type
_entity.pdbx_description
1 polymer ?
#
loop_
_entity_poly.entity_id
_entity_poly.type
_entity_poly.pdbx_seq_one_letter_code
_entity_poly.pdbx_strand_id
1 'polypeptide(L)' 'MMNIYEQALKLMDSKDIDHHESDLYLRKNPISDKLVKEYDYPKQVTTFKDNIDHVMWYEIPCAYYTK' A
#
# COMPACT_ATOMS: atom_id res chain seq x y z
N MET A 1 -14.95 -5.59 -9.04
CA MET A 1 -14.59 -4.89 -7.79
C MET A 1 -13.14 -4.47 -7.93
N MET A 2 -12.79 -3.23 -7.57
CA MET A 2 -11.43 -2.71 -7.77
C MET A 2 -10.54 -3.14 -6.62
N ASN A 3 -9.39 -3.76 -6.90
CA ASN A 3 -8.48 -4.18 -5.82
C ASN A 3 -7.75 -2.97 -5.20
N ILE A 4 -7.09 -3.16 -4.07
CA ILE A 4 -6.43 -2.06 -3.34
C ILE A 4 -5.30 -1.40 -4.15
N TYR A 5 -4.58 -2.16 -4.99
CA TYR A 5 -3.56 -1.60 -5.87
C TYR A 5 -4.16 -0.68 -6.94
N GLU A 6 -5.23 -1.11 -7.60
CA GLU A 6 -5.96 -0.29 -8.56
C GLU A 6 -6.58 0.97 -7.92
N GLN A 7 -7.00 0.87 -6.64
CA GLN A 7 -7.45 2.02 -5.85
C GLN A 7 -6.30 2.99 -5.55
N ALA A 8 -5.15 2.49 -5.11
CA ALA A 8 -3.96 3.30 -4.84
C ALA A 8 -3.50 4.05 -6.10
N LEU A 9 -3.41 3.37 -7.25
CA LEU A 9 -3.02 3.98 -8.53
C LEU A 9 -3.93 5.16 -8.96
N LYS A 10 -5.19 5.17 -8.51
CA LYS A 10 -6.14 6.26 -8.83
C LYS A 10 -6.12 7.41 -7.83
N LEU A 11 -5.71 7.16 -6.59
CA LEU A 11 -5.92 8.09 -5.48
C LEU A 11 -4.63 8.62 -4.86
N MET A 12 -3.50 7.92 -5.03
CA MET A 12 -2.21 8.28 -4.45
C MET A 12 -1.24 8.74 -5.52
N ASP A 13 -0.28 9.57 -5.12
CA ASP A 13 0.86 9.92 -5.98
C ASP A 13 1.70 8.66 -6.24
N SER A 14 2.23 8.50 -7.47
CA SER A 14 3.02 7.32 -7.82
C SER A 14 4.27 7.13 -6.96
N LYS A 15 4.85 8.22 -6.43
CA LYS A 15 5.99 8.19 -5.48
C LYS A 15 5.64 7.59 -4.11
N ASP A 16 4.35 7.50 -3.79
CA ASP A 16 3.83 6.98 -2.52
C ASP A 16 3.33 5.53 -2.69
N ILE A 17 3.62 4.90 -3.84
CA ILE A 17 3.28 3.53 -4.19
C ILE A 17 4.58 2.84 -4.62
N ASP A 18 4.90 1.74 -3.97
CA ASP A 18 6.04 0.89 -4.34
C ASP A 18 5.64 -0.59 -4.14
N HIS A 19 6.56 -1.51 -4.39
CA HIS A 19 6.33 -2.91 -4.14
C HIS A 19 7.64 -3.65 -3.89
N HIS A 20 7.52 -4.84 -3.32
CA HIS A 20 8.59 -5.83 -3.31
C HIS A 20 7.97 -7.18 -3.64
N GLU A 21 8.42 -7.80 -4.73
CA GLU A 21 7.78 -9.01 -5.26
C GLU A 21 6.26 -8.78 -5.45
N SER A 22 5.43 -9.62 -4.82
CA SER A 22 3.97 -9.53 -4.83
C SER A 22 3.39 -8.59 -3.77
N ASP A 23 4.20 -8.04 -2.87
CA ASP A 23 3.72 -7.22 -1.76
C ASP A 23 3.61 -5.76 -2.19
N LEU A 24 2.47 -5.14 -1.89
CA LEU A 24 2.20 -3.75 -2.21
C LEU A 24 2.64 -2.86 -1.05
N TYR A 25 3.43 -1.84 -1.34
CA TYR A 25 3.85 -0.83 -0.39
C TYR A 25 3.13 0.49 -0.64
N LEU A 26 2.44 0.99 0.39
CA LEU A 26 1.76 2.29 0.33
C LEU A 26 2.33 3.21 1.41
N ARG A 27 2.84 4.39 1.04
CA ARG A 27 3.31 5.36 2.04
C ARG A 27 2.14 5.76 2.94
N LYS A 28 2.38 5.74 4.25
CA LYS A 28 1.35 6.02 5.25
C LYS A 28 0.94 7.49 5.19
N ASN A 29 -0.29 7.70 4.76
CA ASN A 29 -0.98 8.99 4.67
C ASN A 29 -2.51 8.77 4.81
N PRO A 30 -3.33 9.83 4.91
CA PRO A 30 -4.79 9.69 5.10
C PRO A 30 -5.51 8.86 4.04
N ILE A 31 -4.99 8.81 2.80
CA ILE A 31 -5.57 8.04 1.70
C ILE A 31 -5.31 6.55 1.93
N SER A 32 -4.05 6.17 2.12
CA SER A 32 -3.65 4.79 2.42
C SER A 32 -4.30 4.26 3.70
N ASP A 33 -4.47 5.08 4.74
CA ASP A 33 -5.17 4.72 5.98
C ASP A 33 -6.61 4.28 5.70
N LYS A 34 -7.30 5.01 4.82
CA LYS A 34 -8.66 4.66 4.39
C LYS A 34 -8.67 3.38 3.57
N LEU A 35 -7.75 3.25 2.61
CA LEU A 35 -7.65 2.06 1.75
C LEU A 35 -7.39 0.80 2.57
N VAL A 36 -6.46 0.84 3.52
CA VAL A 36 -6.14 -0.29 4.40
C VAL A 36 -7.31 -0.62 5.33
N LYS A 37 -8.02 0.39 5.85
CA LYS A 37 -9.20 0.17 6.71
C LYS A 37 -10.35 -0.51 5.97
N GLU A 38 -10.53 -0.21 4.68
CA GLU A 38 -11.57 -0.76 3.81
C GLU A 38 -11.13 -2.03 3.08
N TYR A 39 -9.86 -2.44 3.21
CA TYR A 39 -9.32 -3.67 2.65
C TYR A 39 -9.92 -4.91 3.31
N ASP A 40 -10.07 -6.00 2.55
CA ASP A 40 -10.70 -7.23 3.04
C ASP A 40 -9.88 -7.95 4.13
N TYR A 41 -8.55 -7.74 4.14
CA TYR A 41 -7.62 -8.42 5.04
C TYR A 41 -6.74 -7.43 5.84
N PRO A 42 -7.32 -6.47 6.58
CA PRO A 42 -6.56 -5.40 7.22
C PRO A 42 -5.63 -5.92 8.32
N LYS A 43 -5.92 -7.11 8.88
CA LYS A 43 -5.10 -7.77 9.91
C LYS A 43 -3.80 -8.38 9.36
N GLN A 44 -3.68 -8.53 8.04
CA GLN A 44 -2.46 -9.01 7.40
C GLN A 44 -1.53 -7.88 7.00
N VAL A 45 -1.99 -6.63 7.09
CA VAL A 45 -1.21 -5.45 6.75
C VAL A 45 -0.28 -5.12 7.89
N THR A 46 1.01 -5.04 7.60
CA THR A 46 2.06 -4.60 8.53
C THR A 46 2.48 -3.17 8.20
N THR A 47 3.28 -2.57 9.06
CA THR A 47 3.91 -1.28 8.77
C THR A 47 5.40 -1.36 9.00
N PHE A 48 6.18 -0.76 8.12
CA PHE A 48 7.61 -0.63 8.29
C PHE A 48 8.04 0.83 8.08
N LYS A 49 9.22 1.16 8.59
CA LYS A 49 9.88 2.43 8.34
C LYS A 49 10.98 2.17 7.32
N ASP A 50 10.97 2.91 6.20
CA ASP A 50 12.02 2.73 5.20
C ASP A 50 13.38 3.25 5.68
N ASN A 51 14.45 2.83 5.00
CA ASN A 51 15.83 3.22 5.30
C ASN A 51 16.37 4.32 4.38
N ILE A 52 15.54 4.89 3.50
CA ILE A 52 15.91 5.90 2.50
C ILE A 52 15.52 7.29 3.00
N ASP A 53 14.22 7.52 3.14
CA ASP A 53 13.60 8.76 3.60
C ASP A 53 13.16 8.67 5.07
N HIS A 54 13.23 7.47 5.67
CA HIS A 54 12.84 7.24 7.06
C HIS A 54 11.36 7.57 7.33
N VAL A 55 10.46 7.23 6.39
CA VAL A 55 9.02 7.42 6.54
C VAL A 55 8.28 6.09 6.69
N MET A 56 7.03 6.15 7.14
CA MET A 56 6.22 4.96 7.41
C MET A 56 5.51 4.49 6.14
N TRP A 57 5.48 3.19 5.94
CA TRP A 57 4.79 2.51 4.85
C TRP A 57 3.91 1.39 5.40
N TYR A 58 2.81 1.13 4.71
CA TYR A 58 2.05 -0.10 4.82
C TYR A 58 2.66 -1.15 3.91
N GLU A 59 2.83 -2.37 4.42
CA GLU A 59 3.13 -3.56 3.63
C GLU A 59 1.86 -4.41 3.57
N ILE A 60 1.35 -4.62 2.36
CA ILE A 60 0.12 -5.35 2.08
C ILE A 60 0.50 -6.62 1.30
N PRO A 61 0.51 -7.80 1.96
CA PRO A 61 0.98 -9.03 1.34
C PRO A 61 0.18 -9.43 0.10
N CYS A 62 0.87 -9.88 -0.95
CA CYS A 62 0.26 -10.42 -2.17
C CYS A 62 -0.77 -9.49 -2.84
N ALA A 63 -0.60 -8.17 -2.72
CA ALA A 63 -1.54 -7.17 -3.22
C ALA A 63 -1.00 -6.33 -4.38
N TYR A 64 0.24 -6.54 -4.82
CA TYR A 64 0.77 -5.93 -6.04
C TYR A 64 0.41 -6.78 -7.26
N TYR A 65 -0.10 -6.14 -8.30
CA TYR A 65 -0.52 -6.81 -9.53
C TYR A 65 0.18 -6.17 -10.74
N THR A 66 1.06 -6.92 -11.40
CA THR A 66 1.52 -6.58 -12.74
C THR A 66 0.47 -7.02 -13.75
N LYS A 67 -0.07 -6.10 -14.54
CA LYS A 67 -0.86 -6.47 -15.73
C LYS A 67 0.04 -7.04 -16.82
#